data_AF-A0A1Y2R8B5-F1
#
_entry.id   AF-A0A1Y2R8B5-F1
#
_cell.length_a   1.000
_cell.length_b   1.000
_cell.length_c   1.000
_cell.angle_alpha   90.00
_cell.angle_beta   90.00
_cell.angle_gamma   90.00
#
_symmetry.space_group_name_H-M   'P 1'
#
loop_
_entity.id
_entity.type
_entity.pdbx_description
1 polymer ?
#
loop_
_entity_poly.entity_id
_entity_poly.type
_entity_poly.pdbx_seq_one_letter_code
_entity_poly.pdbx_strand_id
1 'polypeptide(L)'
;MSGLARLAISIGDPNGIGPEITLKALATLTESERDRITLFGPNSVLRRCAEQLNLSGMLDGVRCNEVGALDPAAAVPGRIDAAAGASSVASATAAIQAAQAGEFDAVIACPHHETAITQAGIAFSGYPSLVARVCGQSADSVFLMLVGAGLRIVHVTLHESVQTALDRLSTDLIVRATQAGIVACQRLGVETPRIGMFGINPHASEGELFGPEDARLMVPAVAQLRSAGHHVSGPTGADTLLANRQHDLYVAVFHDQGHIPIKLLAPHAASALSVGGNVVLSSVGHGSAMDIAGKGIASPEALLRTIYLLNSTLSE
;
A
#
# COMPACT_ATOMS: atom_id res chain seq x y z
N MET A 1 5.78 -14.18 18.53
CA MET A 1 6.14 -15.19 17.51
C MET A 1 5.81 -14.60 16.16
N SER A 2 6.79 -14.04 15.47
CA SER A 2 6.55 -13.34 14.21
C SER A 2 6.53 -14.34 13.05
N GLY A 3 5.35 -14.90 12.77
CA GLY A 3 5.15 -15.74 11.59
C GLY A 3 5.05 -14.90 10.32
N LEU A 4 5.26 -15.52 9.15
CA LEU A 4 5.04 -14.90 7.84
C LEU A 4 3.66 -14.24 7.77
N ALA A 5 3.58 -13.05 7.17
CA ALA A 5 2.35 -12.28 6.98
C ALA A 5 1.37 -13.02 6.06
N ARG A 6 0.08 -12.95 6.38
CA ARG A 6 -1.01 -13.44 5.54
C ARG A 6 -1.31 -12.38 4.48
N LEU A 7 -1.13 -12.71 3.21
CA LEU A 7 -1.24 -11.77 2.10
C LEU A 7 -2.46 -12.08 1.23
N ALA A 8 -3.29 -11.07 1.00
CA ALA A 8 -4.34 -11.11 -0.01
C ALA A 8 -3.81 -10.50 -1.32
N ILE A 9 -3.71 -11.28 -2.39
CA ILE A 9 -3.28 -10.78 -3.70
C ILE A 9 -4.50 -10.64 -4.60
N SER A 10 -4.90 -9.40 -4.90
CA SER A 10 -5.82 -9.16 -6.00
C SER A 10 -5.06 -9.24 -7.32
N ILE A 11 -5.55 -10.04 -8.27
CA ILE A 11 -4.85 -10.31 -9.54
C ILE A 11 -4.89 -9.13 -10.52
N GLY A 12 -5.53 -8.01 -10.16
CA GLY A 12 -5.57 -6.80 -10.99
C GLY A 12 -6.53 -6.94 -12.16
N ASP A 13 -6.20 -6.34 -13.29
CA ASP A 13 -6.95 -6.51 -14.53
C ASP A 13 -6.73 -7.93 -15.07
N PRO A 14 -7.78 -8.77 -15.20
CA PRO A 14 -7.66 -10.15 -15.66
C PRO A 14 -7.19 -10.28 -17.12
N ASN A 15 -7.33 -9.22 -17.93
CA ASN A 15 -6.81 -9.17 -19.29
C ASN A 15 -5.39 -8.57 -19.35
N GLY A 16 -4.86 -8.06 -18.23
CA GLY A 16 -3.49 -7.57 -18.12
C GLY A 16 -2.47 -8.66 -17.76
N ILE A 17 -1.28 -8.24 -17.37
CA ILE A 17 -0.20 -9.14 -16.92
C ILE A 17 -0.36 -9.66 -15.48
N GLY A 18 -1.34 -9.17 -14.73
CA GLY A 18 -1.55 -9.52 -13.33
C GLY A 18 -1.61 -11.04 -13.06
N PRO A 19 -2.46 -11.81 -13.79
CA PRO A 19 -2.49 -13.28 -13.66
C PRO A 19 -1.13 -13.94 -13.91
N GLU A 20 -0.40 -13.48 -14.94
CA GLU A 20 0.90 -14.04 -15.33
C GLU A 20 1.98 -13.80 -14.26
N ILE A 21 2.10 -12.56 -13.77
CA ILE A 21 3.11 -12.23 -12.76
C ILE A 21 2.79 -12.88 -11.41
N THR A 22 1.51 -13.06 -11.06
CA THR A 22 1.10 -13.77 -9.86
C THR A 22 1.55 -15.23 -9.90
N LEU A 23 1.28 -15.94 -11.00
CA LEU A 23 1.67 -17.34 -11.14
C LEU A 23 3.20 -17.52 -11.13
N LYS A 24 3.93 -16.64 -11.84
CA LYS A 24 5.40 -16.66 -11.83
C LYS A 24 5.99 -16.33 -10.45
N ALA A 25 5.36 -15.42 -9.70
CA ALA A 25 5.77 -15.14 -8.32
C ALA A 25 5.55 -16.38 -7.43
N LEU A 26 4.38 -17.04 -7.51
CA LEU A 26 4.11 -18.27 -6.75
C LEU A 26 5.12 -19.38 -7.05
N ALA A 27 5.54 -19.51 -8.31
CA ALA A 27 6.57 -20.47 -8.73
C ALA A 27 7.98 -20.16 -8.16
N THR A 28 8.23 -18.92 -7.75
CA THR A 28 9.51 -18.49 -7.15
C THR A 28 9.51 -18.67 -5.63
N LEU A 29 8.34 -18.55 -4.99
CA LEU A 29 8.19 -18.62 -3.54
C LEU A 29 8.36 -20.05 -3.00
N THR A 30 8.71 -20.15 -1.73
CA THR A 30 8.67 -21.41 -0.98
C THR A 30 7.24 -21.84 -0.69
N GLU A 31 7.04 -23.11 -0.32
CA GLU A 31 5.71 -23.63 0.05
C GLU A 31 5.10 -22.90 1.25
N SER A 32 5.90 -22.64 2.29
CA SER A 32 5.45 -21.92 3.49
C SER A 32 5.05 -20.46 3.20
N GLU A 33 5.68 -19.81 2.23
CA GLU A 33 5.27 -18.49 1.76
C GLU A 33 3.96 -18.55 0.97
N ARG A 34 3.80 -19.56 0.10
CA ARG A 34 2.56 -19.75 -0.66
C ARG A 34 1.35 -20.03 0.24
N ASP A 35 1.52 -20.80 1.32
CA ASP A 35 0.45 -21.12 2.28
C ASP A 35 -0.16 -19.88 2.96
N ARG A 36 0.60 -18.79 2.97
CA ARG A 36 0.19 -17.49 3.52
C ARG A 36 -0.47 -16.57 2.50
N ILE A 37 -0.48 -16.95 1.24
CA ILE A 37 -1.08 -16.16 0.16
C ILE A 37 -2.49 -16.66 -0.13
N THR A 38 -3.39 -15.73 -0.43
CA THR A 38 -4.70 -16.04 -1.01
C THR A 38 -4.96 -15.11 -2.18
N LEU A 39 -5.30 -15.69 -3.32
CA LEU A 39 -5.58 -14.95 -4.55
C LEU A 39 -7.04 -14.53 -4.59
N PHE A 40 -7.29 -13.32 -5.09
CA PHE A 40 -8.62 -12.78 -5.32
C PHE A 40 -8.76 -12.42 -6.81
N GLY A 41 -9.67 -13.12 -7.49
CA GLY A 41 -9.98 -12.89 -8.90
C GLY A 41 -10.70 -14.07 -9.56
N PRO A 42 -10.96 -13.97 -10.88
CA PRO A 42 -11.62 -15.04 -11.63
C PRO A 42 -10.72 -16.28 -11.79
N ASN A 43 -11.11 -17.42 -11.24
CA ASN A 43 -10.31 -18.65 -11.29
C ASN A 43 -10.18 -19.18 -12.73
N SER A 44 -11.17 -18.95 -13.60
CA SER A 44 -11.09 -19.34 -15.00
C SER A 44 -9.90 -18.69 -15.72
N VAL A 45 -9.62 -17.42 -15.40
CA VAL A 45 -8.49 -16.66 -15.96
C VAL A 45 -7.16 -17.18 -15.40
N LEU A 46 -7.10 -17.39 -14.07
CA LEU A 46 -5.91 -17.94 -13.42
C LEU A 46 -5.55 -19.34 -13.94
N ARG A 47 -6.53 -20.25 -14.05
CA ARG A 47 -6.33 -21.61 -14.55
C ARG A 47 -5.82 -21.62 -16.00
N ARG A 48 -6.47 -20.85 -16.87
CA ARG A 48 -6.04 -20.72 -18.28
C ARG A 48 -4.63 -20.15 -18.39
N CYS A 49 -4.30 -19.14 -17.59
CA CYS A 49 -2.96 -18.56 -17.57
C CYS A 49 -1.92 -19.57 -17.06
N ALA A 50 -2.27 -20.35 -16.03
CA ALA A 50 -1.40 -21.40 -15.50
C ALA A 50 -1.12 -22.51 -16.52
N GLU A 51 -2.14 -22.94 -17.28
CA GLU A 51 -1.96 -23.88 -18.38
C GLU A 51 -1.03 -23.33 -19.47
N GLN A 52 -1.24 -22.08 -19.90
CA GLN A 52 -0.40 -21.42 -20.91
C GLN A 52 1.08 -21.31 -20.49
N LEU A 53 1.34 -21.15 -19.19
CA LEU A 53 2.68 -21.04 -18.62
C LEU A 53 3.29 -22.38 -18.20
N ASN A 54 2.56 -23.50 -18.32
CA ASN A 54 2.91 -24.80 -17.74
C ASN A 54 3.14 -24.74 -16.21
N LEU A 55 2.31 -23.95 -15.51
CA LEU A 55 2.35 -23.71 -14.06
C LEU A 55 1.06 -24.16 -13.34
N SER A 56 0.26 -25.06 -13.92
CA SER A 56 -1.02 -25.49 -13.33
C SER A 56 -0.88 -26.00 -11.89
N GLY A 57 0.22 -26.70 -11.57
CA GLY A 57 0.50 -27.18 -10.22
C GLY A 57 0.75 -26.08 -9.17
N MET A 58 0.96 -24.82 -9.58
CA MET A 58 1.09 -23.69 -8.64
C MET A 58 -0.24 -23.25 -8.04
N LEU A 59 -1.36 -23.66 -8.62
CA LEU A 59 -2.68 -23.42 -8.05
C LEU A 59 -3.10 -24.54 -7.08
N ASP A 60 -2.38 -25.66 -7.06
CA ASP A 60 -2.62 -26.73 -6.09
C ASP A 60 -2.20 -26.26 -4.69
N GLY A 61 -3.12 -26.28 -3.74
CA GLY A 61 -2.88 -25.84 -2.36
C GLY A 61 -2.95 -24.33 -2.13
N VAL A 62 -2.89 -23.49 -3.18
CA VAL A 62 -3.08 -22.03 -3.05
C VAL A 62 -4.57 -21.70 -2.97
N ARG A 63 -4.99 -21.05 -1.88
CA ARG A 63 -6.36 -20.57 -1.73
C ARG A 63 -6.66 -19.51 -2.79
N CYS A 64 -7.72 -19.72 -3.55
CA CYS A 64 -8.23 -18.75 -4.52
C CYS A 64 -9.69 -18.43 -4.22
N ASN A 65 -9.96 -17.17 -3.91
CA ASN A 65 -11.30 -16.64 -3.72
C ASN A 65 -11.85 -16.19 -5.08
N GLU A 66 -12.84 -16.93 -5.58
CA GLU A 66 -13.54 -16.59 -6.83
C GLU A 66 -14.35 -15.30 -6.62
N VAL A 67 -13.87 -14.20 -7.20
CA VAL A 67 -14.53 -12.90 -7.19
C VAL A 67 -14.30 -12.22 -8.54
N GLY A 68 -15.25 -11.37 -8.96
CA GLY A 68 -15.13 -10.70 -10.25
C GLY A 68 -15.11 -11.69 -11.43
N ALA A 69 -15.99 -12.69 -11.40
CA ALA A 69 -16.15 -13.65 -12.50
C ALA A 69 -16.25 -12.92 -13.85
N LEU A 70 -15.55 -13.44 -14.86
CA LEU A 70 -15.44 -12.84 -16.18
C LEU A 70 -15.93 -13.82 -17.24
N ASP A 71 -16.80 -13.35 -18.12
CA ASP A 71 -17.26 -14.14 -19.27
C ASP A 71 -16.05 -14.53 -20.15
N PRO A 72 -15.94 -15.79 -20.62
CA PRO A 72 -14.87 -16.21 -21.52
C PRO A 72 -14.68 -15.31 -22.75
N ALA A 73 -15.76 -14.74 -23.28
CA ALA A 73 -15.72 -13.80 -24.40
C ALA A 73 -15.06 -12.47 -24.01
N ALA A 74 -15.21 -12.04 -22.75
CA ALA A 74 -14.62 -10.83 -22.16
C ALA A 74 -13.17 -11.05 -21.65
N ALA A 75 -12.83 -12.30 -21.31
CA ALA A 75 -11.52 -12.71 -20.81
C ALA A 75 -10.50 -12.89 -21.95
N VAL A 76 -10.06 -11.81 -22.59
CA VAL A 76 -9.05 -11.87 -23.66
C VAL A 76 -7.81 -11.06 -23.29
N PRO A 77 -6.64 -11.71 -23.08
CA PRO A 77 -5.40 -11.02 -22.74
C PRO A 77 -5.08 -9.90 -23.73
N GLY A 78 -4.69 -8.75 -23.19
CA GLY A 78 -4.33 -7.54 -23.92
C GLY A 78 -5.50 -6.71 -24.43
N ARG A 79 -6.74 -7.14 -24.20
CA ARG A 79 -7.93 -6.37 -24.58
C ARG A 79 -8.49 -5.58 -23.39
N ILE A 80 -8.57 -4.26 -23.58
CA ILE A 80 -9.28 -3.35 -22.67
C ILE A 80 -10.78 -3.67 -22.77
N ASP A 81 -11.39 -4.02 -21.64
CA ASP A 81 -12.77 -4.49 -21.57
C ASP A 81 -13.45 -4.00 -20.28
N ALA A 82 -14.67 -3.48 -20.37
CA ALA A 82 -15.42 -2.99 -19.22
C ALA A 82 -15.64 -4.07 -18.15
N ALA A 83 -15.90 -5.32 -18.56
CA ALA A 83 -16.12 -6.41 -17.61
C ALA A 83 -14.82 -6.78 -16.86
N ALA A 84 -13.66 -6.64 -17.52
CA ALA A 84 -12.36 -6.82 -16.87
C ALA A 84 -12.07 -5.70 -15.86
N GLY A 85 -12.44 -4.46 -16.18
CA GLY A 85 -12.40 -3.33 -15.24
C GLY A 85 -13.25 -3.56 -13.98
N ALA A 86 -14.49 -4.02 -14.17
CA ALA A 86 -15.38 -4.38 -13.06
C ALA A 86 -14.83 -5.54 -12.22
N SER A 87 -14.29 -6.57 -12.89
CA SER A 87 -13.63 -7.72 -12.24
C SER A 87 -12.44 -7.28 -11.37
N SER A 88 -11.60 -6.38 -11.88
CA SER A 88 -10.44 -5.84 -11.15
C SER A 88 -10.84 -5.15 -9.86
N VAL A 89 -11.82 -4.24 -9.92
CA VAL A 89 -12.30 -3.51 -8.74
C VAL A 89 -13.01 -4.44 -7.75
N ALA A 90 -13.81 -5.39 -8.22
CA ALA A 90 -14.47 -6.36 -7.36
C ALA A 90 -13.45 -7.22 -6.59
N SER A 91 -12.39 -7.66 -7.27
CA SER A 91 -11.31 -8.46 -6.69
C SER A 91 -10.54 -7.69 -5.62
N ALA A 92 -10.16 -6.44 -5.93
CA ALA A 92 -9.49 -5.57 -4.96
C ALA A 92 -10.39 -5.24 -3.77
N THR A 93 -11.69 -5.01 -4.01
CA THR A 93 -12.68 -4.74 -2.95
C THR A 93 -12.79 -5.91 -1.98
N ALA A 94 -12.93 -7.14 -2.50
CA ALA A 94 -13.02 -8.33 -1.65
C ALA A 94 -11.74 -8.55 -0.83
N ALA A 95 -10.56 -8.34 -1.44
CA ALA A 95 -9.28 -8.42 -0.72
C ALA A 95 -9.17 -7.37 0.40
N ILE A 96 -9.59 -6.13 0.14
CA ILE A 96 -9.63 -5.04 1.13
C ILE A 96 -10.60 -5.38 2.27
N GLN A 97 -11.79 -5.88 1.97
CA GLN A 97 -12.77 -6.27 2.99
C GLN A 97 -12.25 -7.38 3.89
N ALA A 98 -11.60 -8.41 3.32
CA ALA A 98 -11.02 -9.49 4.10
C ALA A 98 -9.85 -8.99 4.99
N ALA A 99 -9.00 -8.09 4.47
CA ALA A 99 -7.95 -7.46 5.26
C ALA A 99 -8.50 -6.55 6.38
N GLN A 100 -9.58 -5.81 6.11
CA GLN A 100 -10.28 -4.99 7.10
C GLN A 100 -10.87 -5.87 8.22
N ALA A 101 -11.38 -7.06 7.88
CA ALA A 101 -11.88 -8.05 8.83
C ALA A 101 -10.78 -8.78 9.64
N GLY A 102 -9.50 -8.51 9.36
CA GLY A 102 -8.37 -9.14 10.05
C GLY A 102 -7.99 -10.53 9.54
N GLU A 103 -8.56 -10.98 8.41
CA GLU A 103 -8.22 -12.25 7.78
C GLU A 103 -6.83 -12.23 7.13
N PHE A 104 -6.40 -11.04 6.69
CA PHE A 104 -5.11 -10.79 6.06
C PHE A 104 -4.39 -9.61 6.70
N ASP A 105 -3.07 -9.70 6.77
CA ASP A 105 -2.22 -8.67 7.35
C ASP A 105 -1.98 -7.53 6.34
N ALA A 106 -1.91 -7.85 5.05
CA ALA A 106 -1.81 -6.86 3.97
C ALA A 106 -2.46 -7.33 2.65
N VAL A 107 -2.79 -6.35 1.80
CA VAL A 107 -3.28 -6.54 0.44
C VAL A 107 -2.19 -6.14 -0.55
N ILE A 108 -1.97 -6.98 -1.57
CA ILE A 108 -1.20 -6.63 -2.75
C ILE A 108 -2.15 -6.56 -3.93
N ALA A 109 -2.25 -5.39 -4.54
CA ALA A 109 -3.04 -5.20 -5.73
C ALA A 109 -2.12 -5.25 -6.97
N CYS A 110 -2.28 -6.28 -7.79
CA CYS A 110 -1.66 -6.35 -9.10
C CYS A 110 -2.20 -5.23 -10.02
N PRO A 111 -1.57 -4.99 -11.19
CA PRO A 111 -1.89 -3.83 -11.99
C PRO A 111 -3.32 -3.84 -12.51
N HIS A 112 -3.98 -2.69 -12.48
CA HIS A 112 -5.29 -2.47 -13.09
C HIS A 112 -5.17 -1.63 -14.38
N HIS A 113 -6.27 -1.48 -15.12
CA HIS A 113 -6.35 -0.58 -16.27
C HIS A 113 -7.46 0.46 -16.08
N GLU A 114 -7.09 1.73 -15.91
CA GLU A 114 -8.04 2.81 -15.59
C GLU A 114 -9.13 2.99 -16.66
N THR A 115 -8.78 2.86 -17.95
CA THR A 115 -9.79 2.92 -19.05
C THR A 115 -10.82 1.81 -18.93
N ALA A 116 -10.42 0.59 -18.57
CA ALA A 116 -11.35 -0.53 -18.41
C ALA A 116 -12.31 -0.27 -17.22
N ILE A 117 -11.77 0.22 -16.10
CA ILE A 117 -12.57 0.60 -14.93
C ILE A 117 -13.54 1.74 -15.26
N THR A 118 -13.09 2.73 -16.02
CA THR A 118 -13.91 3.86 -16.47
C THR A 118 -15.04 3.38 -17.40
N GLN A 119 -14.74 2.48 -18.33
CA GLN A 119 -15.75 1.88 -19.23
C GLN A 119 -16.79 1.05 -18.46
N ALA A 120 -16.42 0.49 -17.31
CA ALA A 120 -17.34 -0.17 -16.40
C ALA A 120 -18.28 0.79 -15.63
N GLY A 121 -18.10 2.12 -15.79
CA GLY A 121 -18.86 3.13 -15.06
C GLY A 121 -18.48 3.26 -13.59
N ILE A 122 -17.29 2.76 -13.20
CA ILE A 122 -16.85 2.75 -11.80
C ILE A 122 -15.95 3.96 -11.55
N ALA A 123 -16.34 4.83 -10.62
CA ALA A 123 -15.47 5.89 -10.14
C ALA A 123 -14.25 5.29 -9.43
N PHE A 124 -13.05 5.56 -9.94
CA PHE A 124 -11.80 5.06 -9.37
C PHE A 124 -10.68 6.05 -9.66
N SER A 125 -10.03 6.56 -8.62
CA SER A 125 -8.90 7.49 -8.73
C SER A 125 -7.64 6.91 -8.06
N GLY A 126 -7.52 5.59 -8.05
CA GLY A 126 -6.45 4.85 -7.38
C GLY A 126 -6.87 4.15 -6.09
N TYR A 127 -5.98 3.30 -5.58
CA TYR A 127 -6.25 2.47 -4.41
C TYR A 127 -6.54 3.21 -3.10
N PRO A 128 -5.92 4.36 -2.76
CA PRO A 128 -6.29 5.09 -1.55
C PRO A 128 -7.79 5.43 -1.50
N SER A 129 -8.34 5.90 -2.63
CA SER A 129 -9.78 6.20 -2.75
C SER A 129 -10.65 4.95 -2.63
N LEU A 130 -10.18 3.82 -3.16
CA LEU A 130 -10.88 2.55 -3.06
C LEU A 130 -10.89 2.05 -1.62
N VAL A 131 -9.75 2.07 -0.92
CA VAL A 131 -9.65 1.66 0.49
C VAL A 131 -10.60 2.49 1.34
N ALA A 132 -10.59 3.82 1.19
CA ALA A 132 -11.49 4.70 1.94
C ALA A 132 -12.96 4.32 1.72
N ARG A 133 -13.37 4.17 0.45
CA ARG A 133 -14.74 3.79 0.08
C ARG A 133 -15.15 2.42 0.63
N VAL A 134 -14.31 1.41 0.46
CA VAL A 134 -14.59 0.03 0.88
C VAL A 134 -14.67 -0.06 2.41
N CYS A 135 -13.79 0.67 3.11
CA CYS A 135 -13.77 0.70 4.57
C CYS A 135 -14.85 1.60 5.18
N GLY A 136 -15.67 2.28 4.37
CA GLY A 136 -16.71 3.20 4.84
C GLY A 136 -16.16 4.46 5.51
N GLN A 137 -14.99 4.93 5.08
CA GLN A 137 -14.29 6.06 5.67
C GLN A 137 -14.14 7.23 4.70
N SER A 138 -13.85 8.42 5.23
CA SER A 138 -13.45 9.56 4.41
C SER A 138 -12.10 9.30 3.72
N ALA A 139 -11.87 9.92 2.57
CA ALA A 139 -10.57 9.87 1.90
C ALA A 139 -9.43 10.37 2.81
N ASP A 140 -9.72 11.33 3.70
CA ASP A 140 -8.80 11.86 4.72
C ASP A 140 -8.50 10.88 5.86
N SER A 141 -8.96 9.63 5.78
CA SER A 141 -8.65 8.56 6.75
C SER A 141 -7.72 7.49 6.17
N VAL A 142 -7.33 7.63 4.90
CA VAL A 142 -6.36 6.77 4.23
C VAL A 142 -5.16 7.60 3.81
N PHE A 143 -4.00 7.20 4.29
CA PHE A 143 -2.75 7.93 4.15
C PHE A 143 -1.77 7.15 3.29
N LEU A 144 -0.79 7.86 2.73
CA LEU A 144 0.30 7.23 2.02
C LEU A 144 1.49 7.02 2.95
N MET A 145 1.96 5.79 3.06
CA MET A 145 3.23 5.46 3.69
C MET A 145 4.24 5.00 2.64
N LEU A 146 5.35 5.72 2.51
CA LEU A 146 6.48 5.29 1.72
C LEU A 146 7.39 4.40 2.55
N VAL A 147 7.87 3.31 1.94
CA VAL A 147 8.84 2.41 2.56
C VAL A 147 10.01 2.18 1.62
N GLY A 148 11.24 2.43 2.08
CA GLY A 148 12.46 2.24 1.30
C GLY A 148 13.72 2.67 2.04
N ALA A 149 14.85 2.01 1.76
CA ALA A 149 16.16 2.29 2.37
C ALA A 149 16.13 2.40 3.91
N GLY A 150 15.39 1.49 4.57
CA GLY A 150 15.23 1.47 6.03
C GLY A 150 14.30 2.54 6.60
N LEU A 151 13.69 3.38 5.76
CA LEU A 151 12.74 4.41 6.18
C LEU A 151 11.30 3.96 5.94
N ARG A 152 10.41 4.31 6.88
CA ARG A 152 8.95 4.26 6.73
C ARG A 152 8.41 5.64 7.03
N ILE A 153 7.82 6.32 6.05
CA ILE A 153 7.34 7.70 6.20
C ILE A 153 5.87 7.78 5.81
N VAL A 154 5.00 7.99 6.80
CA VAL A 154 3.58 8.26 6.57
C VAL A 154 3.36 9.76 6.35
N HIS A 155 2.53 10.10 5.38
CA HIS A 155 2.26 11.47 4.97
C HIS A 155 0.88 11.90 5.48
N VAL A 156 0.84 12.99 6.25
CA VAL A 156 -0.40 13.60 6.74
C VAL A 156 -1.19 14.18 5.57
N THR A 157 -0.50 14.86 4.65
CA THR A 157 -1.05 15.35 3.39
C THR A 157 -0.18 14.91 2.20
N LEU A 158 -0.76 14.90 0.99
CA LEU A 158 -0.11 14.34 -0.20
C LEU A 158 -0.24 15.26 -1.44
N HIS A 159 -1.03 14.89 -2.44
CA HIS A 159 -1.08 15.55 -3.75
C HIS A 159 -1.93 16.83 -3.73
N GLU A 160 -1.44 17.86 -3.05
CA GLU A 160 -2.05 19.20 -3.02
C GLU A 160 -0.96 20.28 -2.90
N SER A 161 -1.31 21.55 -3.09
CA SER A 161 -0.33 22.64 -2.90
C SER A 161 0.12 22.70 -1.44
N VAL A 162 1.35 23.11 -1.18
CA VAL A 162 1.86 23.26 0.20
C VAL A 162 0.93 24.16 1.02
N GLN A 163 0.45 25.26 0.44
CA GLN A 163 -0.53 26.13 1.12
C GLN A 163 -1.82 25.37 1.48
N THR A 164 -2.42 24.62 0.54
CA THR A 164 -3.65 23.85 0.79
C THR A 164 -3.42 22.82 1.90
N ALA A 165 -2.28 22.12 1.86
CA ALA A 165 -1.89 21.18 2.90
C ALA A 165 -1.84 21.87 4.26
N LEU A 166 -1.13 23.00 4.38
CA LEU A 166 -1.00 23.74 5.63
C LEU A 166 -2.35 24.27 6.15
N ASP A 167 -3.19 24.81 5.26
CA ASP A 167 -4.48 25.42 5.60
C ASP A 167 -5.47 24.40 6.20
N ARG A 168 -5.41 23.13 5.77
CA ARG A 168 -6.30 22.07 6.23
C ARG A 168 -5.75 21.22 7.38
N LEU A 169 -4.50 21.43 7.80
CA LEU A 169 -3.90 20.65 8.88
C LEU A 169 -4.69 20.85 10.18
N SER A 170 -4.81 19.76 10.91
CA SER A 170 -5.36 19.76 12.27
C SER A 170 -4.61 18.72 13.10
N THR A 171 -4.62 18.92 14.42
CA THR A 171 -4.11 17.92 15.37
C THR A 171 -4.75 16.55 15.14
N ASP A 172 -6.06 16.50 14.89
CA ASP A 172 -6.77 15.26 14.59
C ASP A 172 -6.25 14.56 13.33
N LEU A 173 -6.06 15.30 12.23
CA LEU A 173 -5.54 14.73 10.98
C LEU A 173 -4.13 14.15 11.17
N ILE A 174 -3.27 14.86 11.90
CA ILE A 174 -1.91 14.40 12.25
C ILE A 174 -1.98 13.11 13.08
N VAL A 175 -2.83 13.06 14.11
CA VAL A 175 -3.00 11.88 14.96
C VAL A 175 -3.51 10.69 14.15
N ARG A 176 -4.51 10.88 13.29
CA ARG A 176 -5.06 9.82 12.43
C ARG A 176 -4.02 9.27 11.45
N ALA A 177 -3.22 10.15 10.83
CA ALA A 177 -2.12 9.73 9.95
C ALA A 177 -1.08 8.90 10.70
N THR A 178 -0.66 9.36 11.87
CA THR A 178 0.31 8.65 12.71
C THR A 178 -0.22 7.28 13.15
N GLN A 179 -1.48 7.19 13.57
CA GLN A 179 -2.11 5.93 13.96
C GLN A 179 -2.18 4.93 12.79
N ALA A 180 -2.53 5.39 11.59
CA ALA A 180 -2.52 4.55 10.40
C ALA A 180 -1.10 4.01 10.10
N GLY A 181 -0.08 4.86 10.24
CA GLY A 181 1.33 4.46 10.11
C GLY A 181 1.77 3.45 11.19
N ILE A 182 1.32 3.60 12.43
CA ILE A 182 1.61 2.66 13.54
C ILE A 182 1.04 1.28 13.23
N VAL A 183 -0.25 1.21 12.86
CA VAL A 183 -0.91 -0.05 12.49
C VAL A 183 -0.19 -0.71 11.32
N ALA A 184 0.24 0.08 10.34
CA ALA A 184 1.01 -0.44 9.22
C ALA A 184 2.38 -0.99 9.66
N CYS A 185 3.11 -0.29 10.52
CA CYS A 185 4.39 -0.78 11.07
C CYS A 185 4.21 -2.10 11.84
N GLN A 186 3.15 -2.22 12.63
CA GLN A 186 2.82 -3.45 13.37
C GLN A 186 2.57 -4.63 12.43
N ARG A 187 1.85 -4.40 11.32
CA ARG A 187 1.64 -5.42 10.27
C ARG A 187 2.91 -5.78 9.52
N LEU A 188 3.88 -4.87 9.46
CA LEU A 188 5.22 -5.09 8.94
C LEU A 188 6.20 -5.65 9.99
N GLY A 189 5.69 -6.15 11.12
CA GLY A 189 6.48 -6.84 12.15
C GLY A 189 7.14 -5.93 13.20
N VAL A 190 6.85 -4.63 13.22
CA VAL A 190 7.33 -3.70 14.26
C VAL A 190 6.24 -3.50 15.31
N GLU A 191 6.20 -4.38 16.32
CA GLU A 191 5.12 -4.42 17.33
C GLU A 191 4.95 -3.08 18.09
N THR A 192 6.06 -2.43 18.45
CA THR A 192 6.09 -1.17 19.21
C THR A 192 6.96 -0.12 18.52
N PRO A 193 6.48 0.51 17.42
CA PRO A 193 7.32 1.41 16.62
C PRO A 193 7.69 2.69 17.39
N ARG A 194 8.96 3.08 17.31
CA ARG A 194 9.42 4.43 17.69
C ARG A 194 9.07 5.41 16.58
N ILE A 195 8.43 6.51 16.94
CA ILE A 195 7.81 7.44 15.99
C ILE A 195 8.53 8.79 16.04
N GLY A 196 9.05 9.25 14.91
CA GLY A 196 9.65 10.57 14.74
C GLY A 196 8.69 11.53 14.05
N MET A 197 8.22 12.56 14.77
CA MET A 197 7.32 13.57 14.23
C MET A 197 8.12 14.73 13.63
N PHE A 198 7.99 14.94 12.31
CA PHE A 198 8.60 16.11 11.68
C PHE A 198 7.89 17.39 12.11
N GLY A 199 8.66 18.47 12.29
CA GLY A 199 8.10 19.80 12.39
C GLY A 199 7.50 20.28 11.06
N ILE A 200 6.56 21.21 11.14
CA ILE A 200 5.97 21.91 10.00
C ILE A 200 7.00 22.91 9.47
N ASN A 201 7.54 23.74 10.38
CA ASN A 201 8.46 24.82 10.05
C ASN A 201 9.93 24.39 10.20
N PRO A 202 10.89 25.15 9.64
CA PRO A 202 12.31 24.97 9.93
C PRO A 202 12.56 24.87 11.43
N HIS A 203 13.40 23.91 11.83
CA HIS A 203 13.74 23.65 13.23
C HIS A 203 12.52 23.40 14.15
N ALA A 204 11.40 22.92 13.59
CA ALA A 204 10.13 22.80 14.31
C ALA A 204 9.72 24.11 15.01
N SER A 205 9.77 25.21 14.24
CA SER A 205 9.40 26.57 14.64
C SER A 205 10.39 27.33 15.53
N GLU A 206 11.47 26.72 16.02
CA GLU A 206 12.50 27.37 16.86
C GLU A 206 11.90 28.23 17.98
N GLY A 207 11.08 27.62 18.85
CA GLY A 207 10.41 28.34 19.94
C GLY A 207 9.44 29.43 19.44
N GLU A 208 8.72 29.15 18.35
CA GLU A 208 7.79 30.04 17.65
C GLU A 208 8.45 31.17 16.83
N LEU A 209 9.78 31.27 16.80
CA LEU A 209 10.51 32.24 15.97
C LEU A 209 10.19 32.10 14.48
N PHE A 210 9.96 30.88 13.99
CA PHE A 210 9.65 30.59 12.59
C PHE A 210 8.17 30.27 12.33
N GLY A 211 7.29 30.58 13.29
CA GLY A 211 5.84 30.42 13.15
C GLY A 211 5.22 29.63 14.32
N PRO A 212 3.91 29.79 14.58
CA PRO A 212 3.23 29.15 15.70
C PRO A 212 2.69 27.74 15.39
N GLU A 213 2.79 27.26 14.15
CA GLU A 213 2.06 26.08 13.66
C GLU A 213 2.43 24.81 14.41
N ASP A 214 3.72 24.58 14.69
CA ASP A 214 4.17 23.39 15.44
C ASP A 214 3.61 23.37 16.86
N ALA A 215 3.65 24.50 17.57
CA ALA A 215 3.10 24.64 18.92
C ALA A 215 1.58 24.43 18.93
N ARG A 216 0.89 24.93 17.91
CA ARG A 216 -0.58 24.84 17.80
C ARG A 216 -1.08 23.46 17.36
N LEU A 217 -0.34 22.76 16.50
CA LEU A 217 -0.85 21.56 15.81
C LEU A 217 -0.06 20.30 16.18
N MET A 218 1.27 20.35 16.08
CA MET A 218 2.14 19.19 16.25
C MET A 218 2.35 18.81 17.71
N VAL A 219 2.62 19.80 18.59
CA VAL A 219 2.83 19.56 20.03
C VAL A 219 1.60 18.88 20.68
N PRO A 220 0.35 19.35 20.44
CA PRO A 220 -0.84 18.66 20.94
C PRO A 220 -0.99 17.24 20.37
N ALA A 221 -0.66 17.03 19.09
CA ALA A 221 -0.73 15.69 18.47
C ALA A 221 0.24 14.71 19.15
N VAL A 222 1.47 15.16 19.42
CA VAL A 222 2.47 14.36 20.15
C VAL A 222 2.00 14.06 21.57
N ALA A 223 1.47 15.05 22.28
CA ALA A 223 0.95 14.85 23.63
C ALA A 223 -0.19 13.82 23.65
N GLN A 224 -1.13 13.90 22.70
CA GLN A 224 -2.22 12.95 22.56
C GLN A 224 -1.71 11.53 22.27
N LEU A 225 -0.80 11.36 21.32
CA LEU A 225 -0.24 10.04 20.98
C LEU A 225 0.56 9.43 22.15
N ARG A 226 1.31 10.25 22.90
CA ARG A 226 2.02 9.80 24.11
C ARG A 226 1.05 9.39 25.22
N SER A 227 -0.03 10.15 25.41
CA SER A 227 -1.07 9.80 26.39
C SER A 227 -1.79 8.48 26.04
N ALA A 228 -1.84 8.14 24.75
CA ALA A 228 -2.32 6.86 24.25
C ALA A 228 -1.28 5.72 24.34
N GLY A 229 -0.08 5.98 24.90
CA GLY A 229 0.95 4.97 25.14
C GLY A 229 1.97 4.77 23.99
N HIS A 230 1.96 5.62 22.97
CA HIS A 230 2.89 5.48 21.84
C HIS A 230 4.27 6.12 22.11
N HIS A 231 5.33 5.50 21.58
CA HIS A 231 6.71 5.97 21.69
C HIS A 231 7.02 7.09 20.68
N VAL A 232 6.56 8.31 20.97
CA VAL A 232 6.68 9.45 20.05
C VAL A 232 7.78 10.43 20.48
N SER A 233 8.68 10.75 19.56
CA SER A 233 9.65 11.87 19.64
C SER A 233 9.22 13.03 18.74
N GLY A 234 9.58 14.25 19.13
CA GLY A 234 9.28 15.47 18.38
C GLY A 234 8.13 16.32 18.94
N PRO A 235 7.63 17.31 18.18
CA PRO A 235 8.08 17.64 16.83
C PRO A 235 9.55 18.09 16.81
N THR A 236 10.27 17.76 15.74
CA THR A 236 11.68 18.14 15.55
C THR A 236 11.91 18.37 14.06
N GLY A 237 12.87 19.23 13.70
CA GLY A 237 13.25 19.43 12.29
C GLY A 237 13.46 18.09 11.57
N ALA A 238 12.85 17.96 10.38
CA ALA A 238 12.91 16.73 9.60
C ALA A 238 14.35 16.35 9.25
N ASP A 239 15.19 17.34 8.96
CA ASP A 239 16.63 17.22 8.74
C ASP A 239 17.36 16.54 9.91
N THR A 240 17.07 16.95 11.14
CA THR A 240 17.67 16.41 12.36
C THR A 240 17.21 14.97 12.61
N LEU A 241 15.93 14.67 12.43
CA LEU A 241 15.40 13.30 12.58
C LEU A 241 15.96 12.36 11.51
N LEU A 242 16.02 12.80 10.25
CA LEU A 242 16.52 12.02 9.12
C LEU A 242 18.04 11.85 9.11
N ALA A 243 18.80 12.75 9.75
CA ALA A 243 20.24 12.60 9.95
C ALA A 243 20.56 11.48 10.95
N ASN A 244 19.74 11.33 12.00
CA ASN A 244 19.97 10.34 13.06
C ASN A 244 19.36 8.96 12.75
N ARG A 245 18.25 8.91 12.00
CA ARG A 245 17.53 7.69 11.59
C ARG A 245 17.22 6.69 12.71
N GLN A 246 16.84 7.18 13.89
CA GLN A 246 16.62 6.34 15.08
C GLN A 246 15.17 5.86 15.26
N HIS A 247 14.26 6.23 14.36
CA HIS A 247 12.84 5.90 14.45
C HIS A 247 12.44 4.86 13.41
N ASP A 248 11.43 4.07 13.74
CA ASP A 248 10.92 2.99 12.90
C ASP A 248 9.81 3.51 11.96
N LEU A 249 9.15 4.60 12.36
CA LEU A 249 8.15 5.36 11.60
C LEU A 249 8.46 6.86 11.70
N TYR A 250 8.39 7.57 10.58
CA TYR A 250 8.42 9.03 10.51
C TYR A 250 7.08 9.56 10.00
N VAL A 251 6.70 10.73 10.49
CA VAL A 251 5.45 11.39 10.09
C VAL A 251 5.78 12.69 9.40
N ALA A 252 5.60 12.70 8.08
CA ALA A 252 5.78 13.87 7.22
C ALA A 252 4.47 14.64 7.13
N VAL A 253 4.55 15.96 7.29
CA VAL A 253 3.37 16.83 7.29
C VAL A 253 2.84 17.03 5.87
N PHE A 254 3.74 17.22 4.90
CA PHE A 254 3.41 17.40 3.48
C PHE A 254 4.31 16.55 2.59
N HIS A 255 3.88 16.36 1.33
CA HIS A 255 4.47 15.43 0.35
C HIS A 255 6.01 15.44 0.32
N ASP A 256 6.61 16.62 0.07
CA ASP A 256 8.04 16.73 -0.19
C ASP A 256 8.90 16.44 1.04
N GLN A 257 8.40 16.63 2.28
CA GLN A 257 9.14 16.27 3.49
C GLN A 257 9.49 14.77 3.53
N GLY A 258 8.61 13.90 3.03
CA GLY A 258 8.82 12.45 3.03
C GLY A 258 9.30 11.91 1.69
N HIS A 259 8.87 12.48 0.57
CA HIS A 259 9.26 12.00 -0.76
C HIS A 259 10.72 12.26 -1.09
N ILE A 260 11.24 13.45 -0.79
CA ILE A 260 12.64 13.81 -1.06
C ILE A 260 13.62 12.79 -0.44
N PRO A 261 13.58 12.50 0.87
CA PRO A 261 14.54 11.56 1.46
C PRO A 261 14.39 10.15 0.91
N ILE A 262 13.16 9.65 0.72
CA ILE A 262 12.94 8.32 0.16
C ILE A 262 13.48 8.21 -1.27
N LYS A 263 13.20 9.20 -2.13
CA LYS A 263 13.64 9.19 -3.53
C LYS A 263 15.15 9.34 -3.68
N LEU A 264 15.80 10.08 -2.77
CA LEU A 264 17.25 10.19 -2.73
C LEU A 264 17.93 8.85 -2.38
N LEU A 265 17.35 8.08 -1.46
CA LEU A 265 17.96 6.86 -0.93
C LEU A 265 17.53 5.57 -1.64
N ALA A 266 16.30 5.55 -2.16
CA ALA A 266 15.68 4.40 -2.80
C ALA A 266 14.96 4.79 -4.11
N PRO A 267 15.67 5.38 -5.10
CA PRO A 267 15.05 5.95 -6.30
C PRO A 267 14.19 4.95 -7.09
N HIS A 268 14.57 3.67 -7.07
CA HIS A 268 13.90 2.58 -7.79
C HIS A 268 13.43 1.43 -6.88
N ALA A 269 13.59 1.57 -5.57
CA ALA A 269 13.35 0.51 -4.58
C ALA A 269 12.36 0.91 -3.47
N ALA A 270 11.74 2.09 -3.58
CA ALA A 270 10.69 2.51 -2.66
C ALA A 270 9.33 1.92 -3.05
N SER A 271 8.57 1.50 -2.05
CA SER A 271 7.17 1.09 -2.20
C SER A 271 6.25 2.11 -1.55
N ALA A 272 5.06 2.24 -2.09
CA ALA A 272 4.04 3.15 -1.60
C ALA A 272 2.84 2.33 -1.10
N LEU A 273 2.48 2.51 0.16
CA LEU A 273 1.42 1.79 0.84
C LEU A 273 0.27 2.73 1.14
N SER A 274 -0.95 2.33 0.79
CA SER A 274 -2.18 2.95 1.29
C SER A 274 -2.49 2.37 2.66
N VAL A 275 -2.51 3.21 3.70
CA VAL A 275 -2.69 2.79 5.09
C VAL A 275 -3.85 3.54 5.73
N GLY A 276 -4.78 2.82 6.35
CA GLY A 276 -6.01 3.39 6.91
C GLY A 276 -7.13 2.36 6.96
N GLY A 277 -8.16 2.61 7.77
CA GLY A 277 -9.32 1.71 7.88
C GLY A 277 -8.99 0.27 8.27
N ASN A 278 -7.92 0.06 9.05
CA ASN A 278 -7.36 -1.26 9.36
C ASN A 278 -6.95 -2.04 8.09
N VAL A 279 -6.42 -1.36 7.09
CA VAL A 279 -5.91 -1.96 5.86
C VAL A 279 -4.52 -1.41 5.58
N VAL A 280 -3.63 -2.32 5.15
CA VAL A 280 -2.35 -2.00 4.51
C VAL A 280 -2.42 -2.56 3.11
N LEU A 281 -2.43 -1.68 2.11
CA LEU A 281 -2.48 -2.07 0.71
C LEU A 281 -1.28 -1.53 -0.04
N SER A 282 -0.56 -2.41 -0.73
CA SER A 282 0.47 -2.04 -1.71
C SER A 282 -0.03 -2.34 -3.13
N SER A 283 0.25 -1.46 -4.08
CA SER A 283 0.12 -1.77 -5.50
C SER A 283 1.47 -2.08 -6.10
N VAL A 284 1.55 -3.02 -7.04
CA VAL A 284 2.79 -3.21 -7.79
C VAL A 284 3.05 -1.99 -8.69
N GLY A 285 4.27 -1.46 -8.66
CA GLY A 285 4.61 -0.14 -9.22
C GLY A 285 4.66 -0.03 -10.76
N HIS A 286 3.91 -0.86 -11.50
CA HIS A 286 3.80 -0.80 -12.95
C HIS A 286 2.36 -1.03 -13.42
N GLY A 287 2.05 -0.62 -14.65
CA GLY A 287 0.73 -0.79 -15.27
C GLY A 287 0.44 -2.23 -15.72
N SER A 288 -0.76 -2.45 -16.27
CA SER A 288 -1.26 -3.77 -16.70
C SER A 288 -0.63 -4.32 -17.97
N ALA A 289 0.19 -3.52 -18.67
CA ALA A 289 1.02 -3.93 -19.80
C ALA A 289 0.24 -4.79 -20.83
N MET A 290 -0.88 -4.23 -21.30
CA MET A 290 -1.82 -4.91 -22.21
C MET A 290 -1.15 -5.41 -23.49
N ASP A 291 -0.11 -4.74 -23.97
CA ASP A 291 0.65 -5.11 -25.16
C ASP A 291 1.43 -6.43 -25.01
N ILE A 292 1.73 -6.87 -23.79
CA ILE A 292 2.44 -8.12 -23.50
C ILE A 292 1.62 -9.15 -22.74
N ALA A 293 0.39 -8.82 -22.34
CA ALA A 293 -0.48 -9.72 -21.59
C ALA A 293 -0.74 -11.04 -22.35
N GLY A 294 -0.59 -12.17 -21.66
CA GLY A 294 -0.77 -13.51 -22.24
C GLY A 294 0.39 -14.00 -23.11
N LYS A 295 1.48 -13.22 -23.24
CA LYS A 295 2.68 -13.63 -24.01
C LYS A 295 3.70 -14.41 -23.17
N GLY A 296 3.54 -14.47 -21.85
CA GLY A 296 4.47 -15.21 -20.98
C GLY A 296 5.82 -14.52 -20.76
N ILE A 297 5.95 -13.23 -21.08
CA ILE A 297 7.22 -12.47 -20.99
C ILE A 297 7.26 -11.42 -19.87
N ALA A 298 6.16 -11.19 -19.15
CA ALA A 298 6.12 -10.26 -18.02
C ALA A 298 6.99 -10.76 -16.85
N SER A 299 7.72 -9.85 -16.22
CA SER A 299 8.58 -10.17 -15.07
C SER A 299 7.78 -10.10 -13.76
N PRO A 300 7.91 -11.09 -12.85
CA PRO A 300 7.26 -11.07 -11.54
C PRO A 300 7.99 -10.21 -10.49
N GLU A 301 9.14 -9.62 -10.83
CA GLU A 301 10.06 -9.03 -9.86
C GLU A 301 9.43 -7.94 -8.99
N ALA A 302 8.58 -7.08 -9.58
CA ALA A 302 7.90 -6.04 -8.80
C ALA A 302 6.91 -6.61 -7.78
N LEU A 303 6.21 -7.69 -8.13
CA LEU A 303 5.32 -8.39 -7.21
C LEU A 303 6.12 -9.11 -6.11
N LEU A 304 7.20 -9.81 -6.47
CA LEU A 304 8.08 -10.48 -5.50
C LEU A 304 8.66 -9.50 -4.49
N ARG A 305 9.20 -8.36 -4.94
CA ARG A 305 9.68 -7.30 -4.03
C ARG A 305 8.59 -6.81 -3.08
N THR A 306 7.35 -6.70 -3.56
CA THR A 306 6.20 -6.30 -2.73
C THR A 306 5.85 -7.38 -1.72
N ILE A 307 5.85 -8.65 -2.13
CA ILE A 307 5.63 -9.80 -1.24
C ILE A 307 6.69 -9.84 -0.15
N TYR A 308 7.98 -9.72 -0.50
CA TYR A 308 9.06 -9.71 0.47
C TYR A 308 8.99 -8.52 1.41
N LEU A 309 8.66 -7.33 0.91
CA LEU A 309 8.45 -6.15 1.76
C LEU A 309 7.37 -6.39 2.82
N LEU A 310 6.26 -7.05 2.46
CA LEU A 310 5.14 -7.28 3.36
C LEU A 310 5.30 -8.54 4.22
N ASN A 311 6.07 -9.53 3.77
CA ASN A 311 6.42 -10.74 4.53
C ASN A 311 7.52 -10.50 5.55
N SER A 312 8.37 -9.52 5.31
CA SER A 312 9.55 -9.31 6.13
C SER A 312 9.16 -8.71 7.47
N THR A 313 9.26 -9.52 8.51
CA THR A 313 9.70 -9.07 9.83
C THR A 313 11.14 -8.65 9.67
N LEU A 314 11.39 -7.45 9.16
CA LEU A 314 12.75 -6.99 8.89
C LEU A 314 13.49 -6.84 10.22
N SER A 315 14.18 -7.91 10.61
CA SER A 315 15.37 -7.82 11.43
C SER A 315 16.51 -7.37 10.51
N GLU A 316 16.94 -6.12 10.78
CA GLU A 316 18.17 -5.44 10.34
C GLU A 316 18.29 -4.97 8.89
#